data_AF-A0A445FLU6-F1
#
_entry.id   AF-A0A445FLU6-F1
#
_cell.length_a   1.000
_cell.length_b   1.000
_cell.length_c   1.000
_cell.angle_alpha   90.00
_cell.angle_beta   90.00
_cell.angle_gamma   90.00
#
_symmetry.space_group_name_H-M   'P 1'
#
loop_
_entity.id
_entity.type
_entity.pdbx_description
1 polymer ?
#
loop_
_entity_poly.entity_id
_entity_poly.type
_entity_poly.pdbx_seq_one_letter_code
_entity_poly.pdbx_strand_id
1 'polypeptide(L)'
;MEQVMKKENSAASIFSWLKVNAQTSNLTLTKDVVGVVATLAKVESDDLSRILSEFLGLETMLAIVCSSYEGINALEKYDPEGLINCNGGLHGIGSSIGKRINGRFVVISLEDIRPFVGGFVANDPQKKLALPKPRLPNGECPPGFLDYAVNMIHLDSKYLSFLTDSGYGLRETLFYGLFSRLQIYKTRNEMLLALPCIHDGALSLDGGMIRGRGMFALGSRKDVEVKFPLISGGSDVPPNYIETEEAVRKLNWETSKLAADKHREQQLLDYRKGKLH
;
A
#
# COMPACT_ATOMS: atom_id res chain seq x y z
N MET A 1 5.10 -1.91 13.47
CA MET A 1 5.16 -0.48 13.88
C MET A 1 6.46 -0.16 14.61
N GLU A 2 6.87 -0.95 15.62
CA GLU A 2 8.13 -0.73 16.35
C GLU A 2 9.38 -0.62 15.46
N GLN A 3 9.53 -1.50 14.45
CA GLN A 3 10.66 -1.45 13.52
C GLN A 3 10.73 -0.13 12.73
N VAL A 4 9.57 0.43 12.35
CA VAL A 4 9.49 1.75 11.68
C VAL A 4 9.87 2.87 12.64
N MET A 5 9.46 2.79 13.91
CA MET A 5 9.81 3.82 14.90
C MET A 5 11.32 3.84 15.24
N LYS A 6 12.01 2.69 15.14
CA LYS A 6 13.47 2.59 15.28
C LYS A 6 14.23 3.28 14.15
N LYS A 7 13.56 3.63 13.04
CA LYS A 7 14.14 4.40 11.93
C LYS A 7 14.15 5.87 12.27
N GLU A 8 14.97 6.23 13.26
CA GLU A 8 15.14 7.61 13.69
C GLU A 8 15.42 8.52 12.50
N ASN A 9 14.90 9.74 12.59
CA ASN A 9 15.02 10.76 11.55
C ASN A 9 14.38 10.43 10.19
N SER A 10 13.51 9.41 10.12
CA SER A 10 12.66 9.16 8.96
C SER A 10 11.28 9.80 9.10
N ALA A 11 10.70 10.25 7.99
CA ALA A 11 9.32 10.74 7.93
C ALA A 11 8.32 9.69 8.46
N ALA A 12 8.52 8.42 8.11
CA ALA A 12 7.72 7.30 8.58
C ALA A 12 7.74 7.13 10.10
N SER A 13 8.88 7.35 10.75
CA SER A 13 9.00 7.27 12.21
C SER A 13 8.27 8.41 12.92
N ILE A 14 8.33 9.62 12.36
CA ILE A 14 7.64 10.81 12.89
C ILE A 14 6.13 10.64 12.71
N PHE A 15 5.69 10.21 11.53
CA PHE A 15 4.28 9.90 11.28
C PHE A 15 3.78 8.77 12.19
N SER A 16 4.58 7.71 12.37
CA SER A 16 4.20 6.60 13.27
C SER A 16 4.09 7.09 14.72
N TRP A 17 5.03 7.92 15.18
CA TRP A 17 4.94 8.55 16.50
C TRP A 17 3.69 9.42 16.62
N LEU A 18 3.39 10.23 15.59
CA LEU A 18 2.21 11.08 15.56
C LEU A 18 0.94 10.23 15.70
N LYS A 19 0.82 9.15 14.93
CA LYS A 19 -0.35 8.27 14.97
C LYS A 19 -0.58 7.62 16.33
N VAL A 20 0.48 7.30 17.07
CA VAL A 20 0.38 6.72 18.43
C VAL A 20 -0.02 7.78 19.46
N ASN A 21 0.49 9.01 19.35
CA ASN A 21 0.32 10.04 20.37
C ASN A 21 -0.82 11.03 20.08
N ALA A 22 -1.33 11.09 18.84
CA ALA A 22 -2.38 12.01 18.42
C ALA A 22 -3.80 11.47 18.64
N GLN A 23 -4.03 10.57 19.60
CA GLN A 23 -5.35 9.94 19.82
C GLN A 23 -6.50 10.93 20.13
N THR A 24 -6.22 12.23 20.26
CA THR A 24 -7.21 13.28 20.58
C THR A 24 -7.13 14.53 19.70
N SER A 25 -6.21 14.61 18.74
CA SER A 25 -6.08 15.80 17.88
C SER A 25 -6.44 15.46 16.43
N ASN A 26 -7.55 16.06 15.96
CA ASN A 26 -7.93 16.17 14.54
C ASN A 26 -6.90 17.03 13.79
N LEU A 27 -5.65 16.61 13.76
CA LEU A 27 -4.61 17.22 12.95
C LEU A 27 -4.98 16.93 11.50
N THR A 28 -5.27 17.99 10.75
CA THR A 28 -5.54 17.96 9.31
C THR A 28 -4.51 17.13 8.54
N LEU A 29 -3.27 17.05 9.03
CA LEU A 29 -2.18 16.26 8.47
C LEU A 29 -2.46 14.75 8.38
N THR A 30 -3.22 14.17 9.31
CA THR A 30 -3.42 12.71 9.34
C THR A 30 -4.67 12.25 8.59
N LYS A 31 -5.55 13.18 8.21
CA LYS A 31 -6.85 12.88 7.62
C LYS A 31 -6.75 12.00 6.37
N ASP A 32 -5.82 12.35 5.48
CA ASP A 32 -5.68 11.72 4.17
C ASP A 32 -4.49 10.75 4.13
N VAL A 33 -3.85 10.47 5.27
CA VAL A 33 -2.74 9.51 5.35
C VAL A 33 -3.26 8.14 5.78
N VAL A 34 -3.16 7.16 4.89
CA VAL A 34 -3.60 5.78 5.12
C VAL A 34 -2.65 5.05 6.07
N GLY A 35 -1.34 5.20 5.85
CA GLY A 35 -0.31 4.61 6.70
C GLY A 35 1.05 4.49 6.04
N VAL A 36 1.95 3.73 6.66
CA VAL A 36 3.28 3.40 6.11
C VAL A 36 3.20 2.01 5.48
N VAL A 37 3.77 1.81 4.29
CA VAL A 37 3.69 0.53 3.52
C VAL A 37 3.95 -0.70 4.39
N ALA A 38 5.04 -0.69 5.18
CA ALA A 38 5.41 -1.79 6.09
C ALA A 38 4.34 -2.18 7.13
N THR A 39 3.33 -1.34 7.35
CA THR A 39 2.27 -1.53 8.36
C THR A 39 0.90 -1.82 7.76
N LEU A 40 0.76 -1.74 6.44
CA LEU A 40 -0.54 -1.87 5.75
C LEU A 40 -0.88 -3.30 5.33
N ALA A 41 0.08 -4.23 5.44
CA ALA A 41 -0.11 -5.65 5.17
C ALA A 41 0.58 -6.52 6.21
N LYS A 42 0.06 -7.74 6.37
CA LYS A 42 0.63 -8.81 7.19
C LYS A 42 0.97 -10.01 6.29
N VAL A 43 1.82 -10.91 6.76
CA VAL A 43 2.22 -12.12 6.01
C VAL A 43 2.26 -13.35 6.91
N GLU A 44 2.17 -14.52 6.31
CA GLU A 44 2.05 -15.79 7.06
C GLU A 44 3.35 -16.28 7.72
N SER A 45 4.52 -15.90 7.19
CA SER A 45 5.82 -16.43 7.65
C SER A 45 6.93 -15.38 7.61
N ASP A 46 7.96 -15.56 8.45
CA ASP A 46 9.14 -14.66 8.46
C ASP A 46 9.90 -14.73 7.13
N ASP A 47 9.97 -15.92 6.50
CA ASP A 47 10.63 -16.07 5.21
C ASP A 47 9.95 -15.23 4.14
N LEU A 48 8.61 -15.29 4.04
CA LEU A 48 7.84 -14.45 3.12
C LEU A 48 8.01 -12.96 3.47
N SER A 49 7.92 -12.62 4.75
CA SER A 49 8.12 -11.24 5.21
C SER A 49 9.46 -10.69 4.77
N ARG A 50 10.53 -11.44 4.99
CA ARG A 50 11.89 -11.06 4.66
C ARG A 50 12.06 -10.87 3.16
N ILE A 51 11.67 -11.84 2.32
CA ILE A 51 11.89 -11.74 0.87
C ILE A 51 11.07 -10.61 0.23
N LEU A 52 9.83 -10.36 0.68
CA LEU A 52 9.01 -9.27 0.15
C LEU A 52 9.58 -7.90 0.58
N SER A 53 10.04 -7.80 1.82
CA SER A 53 10.61 -6.56 2.34
C SER A 53 11.97 -6.25 1.70
N GLU A 54 12.79 -7.27 1.43
CA GLU A 54 14.03 -7.15 0.65
C GLU A 54 13.75 -6.74 -0.80
N PHE A 55 12.69 -7.31 -1.40
CA PHE A 55 12.26 -6.95 -2.75
C PHE A 55 11.76 -5.51 -2.84
N LEU A 56 10.97 -5.01 -1.90
CA LEU A 56 10.53 -3.61 -1.93
C LEU A 56 11.66 -2.64 -1.61
N GLY A 57 12.61 -3.05 -0.76
CA GLY A 57 13.67 -2.19 -0.26
C GLY A 57 13.20 -1.23 0.82
N LEU A 58 14.16 -0.69 1.58
CA LEU A 58 13.87 0.10 2.78
C LEU A 58 13.08 1.39 2.46
N GLU A 59 13.42 2.09 1.38
CA GLU A 59 12.76 3.34 0.98
C GLU A 59 11.26 3.12 0.73
N THR A 60 10.91 2.10 -0.07
CA THR A 60 9.52 1.72 -0.34
C THR A 60 8.80 1.22 0.91
N MET A 61 9.49 0.42 1.75
CA MET A 61 8.90 -0.06 3.01
C MET A 61 8.57 1.07 3.99
N LEU A 62 9.32 2.18 3.93
CA LEU A 62 9.08 3.39 4.71
C LEU A 62 8.20 4.43 4.01
N ALA A 63 7.73 4.16 2.78
CA ALA A 63 6.90 5.12 2.07
C ALA A 63 5.58 5.37 2.81
N ILE A 64 5.17 6.65 2.86
CA ILE A 64 3.88 7.07 3.41
C ILE A 64 2.84 6.99 2.29
N VAL A 65 1.68 6.41 2.58
CA VAL A 65 0.58 6.25 1.62
C VAL A 65 -0.50 7.27 1.93
N CYS A 66 -0.84 8.11 0.96
CA CYS A 66 -1.90 9.11 1.03
C CYS A 66 -3.06 8.75 0.11
N SER A 67 -4.28 9.07 0.52
CA SER A 67 -5.49 8.86 -0.30
C SER A 67 -5.67 9.92 -1.38
N SER A 68 -5.12 11.13 -1.19
CA SER A 68 -5.31 12.29 -2.07
C SER A 68 -4.03 13.13 -2.21
N TYR A 69 -3.99 13.96 -3.26
CA TYR A 69 -2.93 14.96 -3.44
C TYR A 69 -2.89 16.01 -2.32
N GLU A 70 -4.02 16.40 -1.75
CA GLU A 70 -4.08 17.29 -0.59
C GLU A 70 -3.36 16.71 0.61
N GLY A 71 -3.50 15.39 0.83
CA GLY A 71 -2.75 14.66 1.85
C GLY A 71 -1.26 14.78 1.66
N ILE A 72 -0.77 14.66 0.42
CA ILE A 72 0.65 14.79 0.07
C ILE A 72 1.15 16.21 0.35
N ASN A 73 0.42 17.23 -0.10
CA ASN A 73 0.77 18.63 0.13
C ASN A 73 0.74 19.02 1.61
N ALA A 74 -0.03 18.31 2.43
CA ALA A 74 -0.01 18.54 3.86
C ALA A 74 1.32 18.08 4.50
N LEU A 75 1.94 17.01 3.97
CA LEU A 75 3.17 16.42 4.53
C LEU A 75 4.40 17.31 4.36
N GLU A 76 4.52 17.98 3.22
CA GLU A 76 5.69 18.81 2.87
C GLU A 76 5.22 20.19 2.41
N LYS A 77 5.82 21.25 2.98
CA LYS A 77 5.49 22.63 2.61
C LYS A 77 6.72 23.34 2.08
N TYR A 78 6.50 24.18 1.09
CA TYR A 78 7.54 25.03 0.52
C TYR A 78 7.24 26.50 0.82
N ASP A 79 8.30 27.29 1.00
CA ASP A 79 8.20 28.75 1.04
C ASP A 79 8.04 29.34 -0.38
N PRO A 80 7.77 30.66 -0.53
CA PRO A 80 7.63 31.29 -1.84
C PRO A 80 8.86 31.14 -2.75
N GLU A 81 10.03 30.92 -2.18
CA GLU A 81 11.29 30.68 -2.87
C GLU A 81 11.47 29.22 -3.32
N GLY A 82 10.55 28.33 -2.94
CA GLY A 82 10.56 26.90 -3.28
C GLY A 82 11.48 26.06 -2.38
N LEU A 83 11.95 26.60 -1.25
CA LEU A 83 12.72 25.87 -0.26
C LEU A 83 11.79 25.17 0.74
N ILE A 84 12.30 24.09 1.35
CA ILE A 84 11.54 23.33 2.35
C ILE A 84 11.27 24.22 3.57
N ASN A 85 9.99 24.38 3.91
CA ASN A 85 9.58 25.05 5.12
C ASN A 85 9.69 24.09 6.31
N CYS A 86 10.80 24.18 7.03
CA CYS A 86 11.10 23.35 8.21
C CYS A 86 10.09 23.48 9.37
N ASN A 87 9.23 24.51 9.35
CA ASN A 87 8.18 24.72 10.36
C ASN A 87 6.82 24.15 9.92
N GLY A 88 6.71 23.66 8.69
CA GLY A 88 5.49 23.12 8.10
C GLY A 88 5.44 21.59 8.07
N GLY A 89 4.24 21.04 7.87
CA GLY A 89 4.02 19.62 7.61
C GLY A 89 4.67 18.68 8.64
N LEU A 90 5.29 17.60 8.15
CA LEU A 90 5.99 16.65 9.00
C LEU A 90 7.28 17.22 9.59
N HIS A 91 7.93 18.19 8.94
CA HIS A 91 9.14 18.84 9.45
C HIS A 91 8.87 19.64 10.73
N GLY A 92 7.77 20.38 10.78
CA GLY A 92 7.34 21.11 11.98
C GLY A 92 7.02 20.17 13.14
N ILE A 93 6.33 19.05 12.86
CA ILE A 93 6.03 18.02 13.86
C ILE A 93 7.30 17.34 14.36
N GLY A 94 8.20 16.96 13.45
CA GLY A 94 9.50 16.43 13.84
C GLY A 94 10.22 17.38 14.79
N SER A 95 10.29 18.66 14.43
CA SER A 95 10.97 19.67 15.24
C SER A 95 10.36 19.82 16.64
N SER A 96 9.03 19.74 16.78
CA SER A 96 8.36 19.86 18.09
C SER A 96 8.63 18.68 19.03
N ILE A 97 9.03 17.53 18.48
CA ILE A 97 9.39 16.33 19.25
C ILE A 97 10.90 16.07 19.28
N GLY A 98 11.70 17.06 18.88
CA GLY A 98 13.17 16.97 18.88
C GLY A 98 13.74 16.02 17.81
N LYS A 99 12.97 15.69 16.77
CA LYS A 99 13.41 14.87 15.63
C LYS A 99 13.56 15.72 14.37
N ARG A 100 14.34 15.24 13.39
CA ARG A 100 14.46 15.89 12.08
C ARG A 100 14.28 14.86 10.99
N ILE A 101 13.73 15.25 9.85
CA ILE A 101 13.71 14.38 8.67
C ILE A 101 14.99 14.61 7.90
N ASN A 102 15.76 13.54 7.69
CA ASN A 102 16.99 13.59 6.93
C ASN A 102 16.78 13.00 5.54
N GLY A 103 17.12 13.77 4.50
CA GLY A 103 17.02 13.34 3.12
C GLY A 103 15.59 13.28 2.59
N ARG A 104 15.43 12.62 1.45
CA ARG A 104 14.14 12.45 0.79
C ARG A 104 13.36 11.30 1.45
N PHE A 105 12.03 11.42 1.43
CA PHE A 105 11.14 10.32 1.74
C PHE A 105 10.13 10.16 0.61
N VAL A 106 9.66 8.94 0.42
CA VAL A 106 8.69 8.61 -0.65
C VAL A 106 7.27 8.69 -0.10
N VAL A 107 6.40 9.32 -0.88
CA VAL A 107 4.96 9.35 -0.64
C VAL A 107 4.27 8.70 -1.84
N ILE A 108 3.31 7.83 -1.59
CA ILE A 108 2.54 7.12 -2.61
C ILE A 108 1.11 7.66 -2.57
N SER A 109 0.65 8.21 -3.70
CA SER A 109 -0.74 8.63 -3.92
C SER A 109 -1.59 7.44 -4.34
N LEU A 110 -2.67 7.14 -3.62
CA LEU A 110 -3.65 6.14 -4.08
C LEU A 110 -4.52 6.65 -5.23
N GLU A 111 -4.73 7.97 -5.31
CA GLU A 111 -5.52 8.61 -6.37
C GLU A 111 -4.86 8.47 -7.74
N ASP A 112 -3.53 8.55 -7.79
CA ASP A 112 -2.75 8.48 -9.03
C ASP A 112 -2.36 7.05 -9.45
N ILE A 113 -2.64 6.04 -8.60
CA ILE A 113 -2.35 4.65 -8.91
C ILE A 113 -3.44 4.07 -9.81
N ARG A 114 -3.02 3.48 -10.92
CA ARG A 114 -3.92 2.70 -11.78
C ARG A 114 -4.28 1.38 -11.09
N PRO A 115 -5.58 1.11 -10.84
CA PRO A 115 -6.01 -0.12 -10.20
C PRO A 115 -5.90 -1.31 -11.16
N PHE A 116 -5.76 -2.50 -10.59
CA PHE A 116 -5.97 -3.75 -11.31
C PHE A 116 -7.45 -3.93 -11.68
N VAL A 117 -7.71 -4.21 -12.96
CA VAL A 117 -9.07 -4.34 -13.51
C VAL A 117 -9.45 -5.78 -13.88
N GLY A 118 -8.62 -6.78 -13.55
CA GLY A 118 -8.88 -8.18 -13.91
C GLY A 118 -9.79 -8.95 -12.95
N GLY A 119 -10.38 -8.28 -11.95
CA GLY A 119 -11.35 -8.87 -11.03
C GLY A 119 -10.73 -9.67 -9.87
N PHE A 120 -11.61 -10.25 -9.06
CA PHE A 120 -11.25 -10.94 -7.83
C PHE A 120 -11.65 -12.42 -7.88
N VAL A 121 -10.98 -13.24 -7.08
CA VAL A 121 -11.40 -14.62 -6.82
C VAL A 121 -12.78 -14.59 -6.15
N ALA A 122 -13.73 -15.34 -6.72
CA ALA A 122 -15.11 -15.33 -6.24
C ALA A 122 -15.20 -15.80 -4.77
N ASN A 123 -15.95 -15.06 -3.95
CA ASN A 123 -16.19 -15.35 -2.54
C ASN A 123 -14.92 -15.46 -1.68
N ASP A 124 -13.80 -14.87 -2.11
CA ASP A 124 -12.58 -14.82 -1.31
C ASP A 124 -12.65 -13.65 -0.30
N PRO A 125 -12.60 -13.91 1.02
CA PRO A 125 -12.75 -12.88 2.06
C PRO A 125 -11.58 -11.90 2.12
N GLN A 126 -10.45 -12.23 1.48
CA GLN A 126 -9.28 -11.35 1.37
C GLN A 126 -9.23 -10.60 0.04
N LYS A 127 -10.27 -10.75 -0.79
CA LYS A 127 -10.39 -10.18 -2.14
C LYS A 127 -9.12 -10.42 -2.95
N LYS A 128 -8.63 -11.67 -2.99
CA LYS A 128 -7.49 -12.03 -3.82
C LYS A 128 -7.76 -11.72 -5.30
N LEU A 129 -6.74 -11.26 -6.01
CA LEU A 129 -6.83 -10.90 -7.43
C LEU A 129 -6.94 -12.16 -8.29
N ALA A 130 -7.82 -12.15 -9.29
CA ALA A 130 -8.00 -13.25 -10.23
C ALA A 130 -6.89 -13.26 -11.30
N LEU A 131 -5.64 -13.50 -10.88
CA LEU A 131 -4.49 -13.56 -11.77
C LEU A 131 -4.37 -14.95 -12.41
N PRO A 132 -4.24 -15.06 -13.74
CA PRO A 132 -3.96 -16.33 -14.39
C PRO A 132 -2.66 -16.95 -13.88
N LYS A 133 -2.67 -18.24 -13.54
CA LYS A 133 -1.44 -18.95 -13.15
C LYS A 133 -0.41 -18.92 -14.29
N PRO A 134 0.89 -18.80 -13.99
CA PRO A 134 1.92 -18.89 -15.01
C PRO A 134 1.88 -20.25 -15.70
N ARG A 135 2.22 -20.28 -16.99
CA ARG A 135 2.27 -21.50 -17.79
C ARG A 135 3.60 -21.60 -18.51
N LEU A 136 4.23 -22.76 -18.39
CA LEU A 136 5.39 -23.15 -19.18
C LEU A 136 4.98 -23.36 -20.65
N PRO A 137 5.95 -23.46 -21.59
CA PRO A 137 5.65 -23.72 -23.01
C PRO A 137 4.83 -25.00 -23.26
N ASN A 138 4.90 -25.97 -22.35
CA ASN A 138 4.09 -27.20 -22.40
C ASN A 138 2.64 -27.00 -21.88
N GLY A 139 2.29 -25.80 -21.43
CA GLY A 139 0.96 -25.46 -20.89
C GLY A 139 0.77 -25.73 -19.40
N GLU A 140 1.72 -26.40 -18.75
CA GLU A 140 1.65 -26.74 -17.33
C GLU A 140 2.04 -25.56 -16.44
N CYS A 141 1.53 -25.55 -15.21
CA CYS A 141 1.98 -24.61 -14.19
C CYS A 141 3.41 -24.99 -13.77
N PRO A 142 4.36 -24.03 -13.69
CA PRO A 142 5.71 -24.33 -13.22
C PRO A 142 5.69 -25.01 -11.85
N PRO A 143 6.55 -26.02 -11.63
CA PRO A 143 6.68 -26.65 -10.33
C PRO A 143 7.12 -25.63 -9.29
N GLY A 144 6.67 -25.80 -8.06
CA GLY A 144 7.03 -24.93 -6.94
C GLY A 144 6.40 -23.54 -6.93
N PHE A 145 5.60 -23.16 -7.94
CA PHE A 145 4.81 -21.91 -7.89
C PHE A 145 3.80 -21.98 -6.74
N LEU A 146 3.84 -20.99 -5.84
CA LEU A 146 2.97 -20.91 -4.68
C LEU A 146 1.76 -20.02 -4.97
N ASP A 147 2.01 -18.74 -5.24
CA ASP A 147 1.01 -17.75 -5.64
C ASP A 147 1.75 -16.48 -6.14
N TYR A 148 0.99 -15.45 -6.50
CA TYR A 148 1.51 -14.10 -6.68
C TYR A 148 1.69 -13.40 -5.33
N ALA A 149 2.75 -12.60 -5.19
CA ALA A 149 3.08 -11.89 -3.95
C ALA A 149 1.91 -11.03 -3.44
N VAL A 150 1.22 -10.35 -4.36
CA VAL A 150 0.04 -9.53 -4.08
C VAL A 150 -1.12 -10.33 -3.49
N ASN A 151 -1.18 -11.66 -3.66
CA ASN A 151 -2.19 -12.55 -3.08
C ASN A 151 -1.73 -13.28 -1.81
N MET A 152 -0.43 -13.22 -1.49
CA MET A 152 0.15 -13.81 -0.28
C MET A 152 0.22 -12.85 0.92
N ILE A 153 -0.13 -11.58 0.71
CA ILE A 153 -0.32 -10.62 1.79
C ILE A 153 -1.74 -10.68 2.36
N HIS A 154 -1.85 -10.45 3.65
CA HIS A 154 -3.09 -10.31 4.39
C HIS A 154 -3.36 -8.84 4.71
N LEU A 155 -4.58 -8.38 4.44
CA LEU A 155 -5.02 -7.02 4.69
C LEU A 155 -6.09 -7.01 5.76
N ASP A 156 -6.05 -6.00 6.63
CA ASP A 156 -7.17 -5.72 7.53
C ASP A 156 -8.42 -5.38 6.69
N SER A 157 -9.60 -5.79 7.17
CA SER A 157 -10.89 -5.59 6.49
C SER A 157 -11.14 -4.14 6.07
N LYS A 158 -10.61 -3.19 6.86
CA LYS A 158 -10.70 -1.75 6.56
C LYS A 158 -10.01 -1.30 5.27
N TYR A 159 -9.13 -2.12 4.73
CA TYR A 159 -8.35 -1.82 3.54
C TYR A 159 -8.78 -2.61 2.31
N LEU A 160 -9.80 -3.48 2.42
CA LEU A 160 -10.25 -4.34 1.32
C LEU A 160 -11.15 -3.64 0.29
N SER A 161 -11.91 -2.62 0.71
CA SER A 161 -12.96 -2.01 -0.12
C SER A 161 -13.18 -0.56 0.26
N PHE A 162 -13.64 0.25 -0.69
CA PHE A 162 -14.15 1.62 -0.47
C PHE A 162 -13.15 2.52 0.26
N LEU A 163 -11.86 2.35 -0.04
CA LEU A 163 -10.79 3.15 0.55
C LEU A 163 -10.49 4.38 -0.33
N THR A 164 -10.45 4.18 -1.64
CA THR A 164 -10.27 5.28 -2.61
C THR A 164 -11.59 5.89 -3.01
N ASP A 165 -11.55 7.09 -3.59
CA ASP A 165 -12.73 7.75 -4.15
C ASP A 165 -13.42 6.95 -5.25
N SER A 166 -12.69 6.08 -5.94
CA SER A 166 -13.24 5.17 -6.96
C SER A 166 -13.78 3.86 -6.36
N GLY A 167 -13.71 3.68 -5.04
CA GLY A 167 -14.25 2.51 -4.34
C GLY A 167 -13.27 1.35 -4.18
N TYR A 168 -12.03 1.47 -4.68
CA TYR A 168 -11.01 0.43 -4.59
C TYR A 168 -10.38 0.31 -3.20
N GLY A 169 -9.91 -0.89 -2.87
CA GLY A 169 -9.06 -1.22 -1.73
C GLY A 169 -7.57 -1.21 -2.06
N LEU A 170 -6.73 -1.58 -1.07
CA LEU A 170 -5.26 -1.54 -1.19
C LEU A 170 -4.69 -2.67 -2.05
N ARG A 171 -5.38 -3.80 -2.21
CA ARG A 171 -4.81 -4.95 -2.93
C ARG A 171 -4.68 -4.65 -4.41
N GLU A 172 -5.76 -4.18 -5.02
CA GLU A 172 -5.85 -3.85 -6.43
C GLU A 172 -5.21 -2.50 -6.77
N THR A 173 -4.95 -1.63 -5.79
CA THR A 173 -4.23 -0.36 -5.98
C THR A 173 -2.78 -0.48 -5.52
N LEU A 174 -2.47 -0.11 -4.28
CA LEU A 174 -1.13 -0.03 -3.72
C LEU A 174 -0.31 -1.30 -3.95
N PHE A 175 -0.80 -2.46 -3.49
CA PHE A 175 0.01 -3.67 -3.48
C PHE A 175 0.13 -4.30 -4.85
N TYR A 176 -0.84 -4.13 -5.74
CA TYR A 176 -0.67 -4.46 -7.15
C TYR A 176 0.31 -3.51 -7.84
N GLY A 177 0.31 -2.22 -7.51
CA GLY A 177 1.31 -1.28 -8.01
C GLY A 177 2.73 -1.63 -7.56
N LEU A 178 2.91 -2.11 -6.34
CA LEU A 178 4.20 -2.49 -5.76
C LEU A 178 4.72 -3.86 -6.22
N PHE A 179 3.84 -4.85 -6.33
CA PHE A 179 4.23 -6.22 -6.65
C PHE A 179 3.89 -6.66 -8.07
N SER A 180 2.96 -6.00 -8.75
CA SER A 180 2.41 -6.43 -10.05
C SER A 180 2.12 -7.95 -10.07
N ARG A 181 2.69 -8.69 -11.02
CA ARG A 181 2.61 -10.16 -11.12
C ARG A 181 3.87 -10.85 -10.57
N LEU A 182 4.50 -10.32 -9.53
CA LEU A 182 5.63 -10.94 -8.85
C LEU A 182 5.26 -12.34 -8.35
N GLN A 183 5.95 -13.36 -8.85
CA GLN A 183 5.67 -14.78 -8.56
C GLN A 183 6.46 -15.26 -7.34
N ILE A 184 5.86 -16.08 -6.48
CA ILE A 184 6.53 -16.67 -5.34
C ILE A 184 6.68 -18.18 -5.54
N TYR A 185 7.89 -18.69 -5.30
CA TYR A 185 8.28 -20.09 -5.46
C TYR A 185 8.76 -20.70 -4.15
N LYS A 186 8.62 -22.02 -4.03
CA LYS A 186 9.11 -22.75 -2.86
C LYS A 186 10.64 -22.76 -2.78
N THR A 187 11.32 -23.12 -3.86
CA THR A 187 12.79 -23.15 -3.94
C THR A 187 13.35 -22.34 -5.10
N ARG A 188 14.63 -21.97 -5.01
CA ARG A 188 15.35 -21.26 -6.06
C ARG A 188 15.47 -22.11 -7.32
N ASN A 189 15.65 -23.42 -7.18
CA ASN A 189 15.74 -24.33 -8.31
C ASN A 189 14.43 -24.36 -9.10
N GLU A 190 13.30 -24.49 -8.42
CA GLU A 190 11.97 -24.44 -9.03
C GLU A 190 11.70 -23.08 -9.69
N MET A 191 12.09 -21.98 -9.04
CA MET A 191 12.00 -20.63 -9.61
C MET A 191 12.79 -20.51 -10.92
N LEU A 192 13.99 -21.10 -11.00
CA LEU A 192 14.81 -21.06 -12.21
C LEU A 192 14.23 -21.92 -13.35
N LEU A 193 13.54 -23.01 -13.04
CA LEU A 193 12.80 -23.79 -14.05
C LEU A 193 11.64 -22.98 -14.66
N ALA A 194 11.10 -22.02 -13.92
CA ALA A 194 10.01 -21.15 -14.36
C ALA A 194 10.45 -19.90 -15.13
N LEU A 195 11.75 -19.72 -15.39
CA LEU A 195 12.28 -18.54 -16.12
C LEU A 195 11.51 -18.16 -17.39
N PRO A 196 11.08 -19.10 -18.27
CA PRO A 196 10.36 -18.75 -19.49
C PRO A 196 9.04 -18.00 -19.27
N CYS A 197 8.41 -18.12 -18.10
CA CYS A 197 7.10 -17.52 -17.80
C CYS A 197 7.15 -16.46 -16.68
N ILE A 198 8.34 -16.02 -16.28
CA ILE A 198 8.53 -14.91 -15.33
C ILE A 198 8.61 -13.59 -16.11
N HIS A 199 7.69 -12.66 -15.80
CA HIS A 199 7.61 -11.35 -16.46
C HIS A 199 8.04 -10.21 -15.54
N ASP A 200 7.32 -10.03 -14.44
CA ASP A 200 7.48 -8.88 -13.54
C ASP A 200 8.49 -9.14 -12.41
N GLY A 201 8.98 -10.37 -12.29
CA GLY A 201 9.92 -10.81 -11.27
C GLY A 201 9.49 -12.11 -10.60
N ALA A 202 10.38 -12.69 -9.82
CA ALA A 202 10.09 -13.85 -8.99
C ALA A 202 10.96 -13.88 -7.73
N LEU A 203 10.42 -14.47 -6.66
CA LEU A 203 11.13 -14.74 -5.42
C LEU A 203 10.98 -16.21 -5.07
N SER A 204 11.95 -16.78 -4.36
CA SER A 204 11.80 -18.07 -3.70
C SER A 204 11.94 -17.95 -2.19
N LEU A 205 11.26 -18.83 -1.43
CA LEU A 205 11.29 -18.81 0.04
C LEU A 205 12.71 -19.08 0.59
N ASP A 206 13.51 -19.86 -0.13
CA ASP A 206 14.94 -20.06 0.11
C ASP A 206 15.82 -18.91 -0.44
N GLY A 207 15.23 -17.74 -0.71
CA GLY A 207 15.93 -16.46 -0.89
C GLY A 207 16.52 -16.18 -2.26
N GLY A 208 16.08 -16.91 -3.29
CA GLY A 208 16.32 -16.53 -4.68
C GLY A 208 15.48 -15.31 -5.07
N MET A 209 16.04 -14.44 -5.92
CA MET A 209 15.36 -13.21 -6.33
C MET A 209 15.70 -12.82 -7.77
N ILE A 210 14.64 -12.57 -8.54
CA ILE A 210 14.64 -12.01 -9.89
C ILE A 210 13.82 -10.73 -9.83
N ARG A 211 14.48 -9.58 -10.02
CA ARG A 211 13.85 -8.25 -9.90
C ARG A 211 12.93 -7.91 -11.07
N GLY A 212 13.15 -8.58 -12.19
CA GLY A 212 12.46 -8.39 -13.46
C GLY A 212 13.23 -9.11 -14.56
N ARG A 213 12.75 -9.03 -15.80
CA ARG A 213 13.36 -9.71 -16.95
C ARG A 213 14.86 -9.38 -17.05
N GLY A 214 15.70 -10.41 -16.94
CA GLY A 214 17.16 -10.29 -17.04
C GLY A 214 17.89 -9.78 -15.80
N MET A 215 17.17 -9.45 -14.71
CA MET A 215 17.77 -8.88 -13.49
C MET A 215 17.77 -9.87 -12.34
N PHE A 216 18.91 -10.53 -12.13
CA PHE A 216 19.11 -11.51 -11.05
C PHE A 216 19.83 -10.87 -9.87
N ALA A 217 19.31 -11.08 -8.65
CA ALA A 217 20.02 -10.73 -7.43
C ALA A 217 20.84 -11.92 -6.94
N LEU A 218 22.16 -11.74 -6.84
CA LEU A 218 23.11 -12.74 -6.39
C LEU A 218 23.88 -12.21 -5.17
N GLY A 219 24.47 -13.12 -4.39
CA GLY A 219 25.21 -12.81 -3.18
C GLY A 219 24.46 -13.16 -1.90
N SER A 220 25.06 -12.84 -0.76
CA SER A 220 24.47 -13.07 0.55
C SER A 220 23.24 -12.20 0.75
N ARG A 221 22.24 -12.75 1.45
CA ARG A 221 21.01 -12.04 1.79
C ARG A 221 21.33 -10.82 2.64
N LYS A 222 20.63 -9.71 2.38
CA LYS A 222 20.72 -8.53 3.24
C LYS A 222 19.78 -8.70 4.43
N ASP A 223 20.27 -8.36 5.62
CA ASP A 223 19.38 -8.21 6.77
C ASP A 223 18.43 -7.03 6.52
N VAL A 224 17.13 -7.31 6.55
CA VAL A 224 16.10 -6.32 6.31
C VAL A 224 15.70 -5.69 7.63
N GLU A 225 15.87 -4.37 7.71
CA GLU A 225 15.67 -3.62 8.96
C GLU A 225 14.19 -3.37 9.29
N VAL A 226 13.34 -3.33 8.27
CA VAL A 226 11.90 -3.16 8.39
C VAL A 226 11.21 -4.24 7.57
N LYS A 227 10.42 -5.07 8.25
CA LYS A 227 9.71 -6.20 7.68
C LYS A 227 8.20 -6.04 7.80
N PHE A 228 7.45 -6.72 6.94
CA PHE A 228 6.01 -6.88 7.15
C PHE A 228 5.73 -7.63 8.47
N PRO A 229 4.75 -7.20 9.26
CA PRO A 229 4.31 -7.95 10.43
C PRO A 229 3.78 -9.33 10.03
N LEU A 230 3.92 -10.29 10.93
CA LEU A 230 3.28 -11.58 10.77
C LEU A 230 1.78 -11.47 11.05
N ILE A 231 0.99 -12.39 10.49
CA ILE A 231 -0.39 -12.58 10.89
C ILE A 231 -0.37 -13.09 12.34
N SER A 232 -0.60 -12.19 13.30
CA SER A 232 -0.86 -12.58 14.68
C SER A 232 -2.24 -13.25 14.76
N GLY A 233 -2.39 -14.24 15.65
CA GLY A 233 -3.59 -15.07 15.81
C GLY A 233 -4.91 -14.28 15.76
N GLY A 234 -5.96 -14.97 15.28
CA GLY A 234 -7.22 -14.42 14.80
C GLY A 234 -7.70 -13.16 15.51
N SER A 235 -8.07 -12.17 14.71
CA SER A 235 -8.84 -11.02 15.17
C SER A 235 -10.03 -11.52 16.01
N ASP A 236 -10.06 -11.21 17.31
CA ASP A 236 -11.19 -11.49 18.21
C ASP A 236 -12.49 -10.77 17.78
N VAL A 237 -12.42 -9.97 16.71
CA VAL A 237 -13.54 -9.26 16.13
C VAL A 237 -14.46 -10.26 15.40
N PRO A 238 -15.75 -10.36 15.81
CA PRO A 238 -16.70 -11.26 15.17
C PRO A 238 -16.93 -10.94 13.68
N PRO A 239 -17.18 -11.95 12.81
CA PRO A 239 -17.44 -11.73 11.38
C PRO A 239 -18.56 -10.70 11.10
N ASN A 240 -19.66 -10.75 11.86
CA ASN A 240 -20.78 -9.81 11.70
C ASN A 240 -20.36 -8.35 11.88
N TYR A 241 -19.37 -8.08 12.75
CA TYR A 241 -18.87 -6.73 12.96
C TYR A 241 -18.09 -6.25 11.73
N ILE A 242 -17.27 -7.11 11.14
CA ILE A 242 -16.52 -6.82 9.91
C ILE A 242 -17.47 -6.50 8.75
N GLU A 243 -18.53 -7.31 8.57
CA GLU A 243 -19.55 -7.08 7.55
C GLU A 243 -20.29 -5.76 7.77
N THR A 244 -20.61 -5.43 9.03
CA THR A 244 -21.26 -4.17 9.39
C THR A 244 -20.34 -2.98 9.10
N GLU A 245 -19.06 -3.05 9.44
CA GLU A 245 -18.09 -2.00 9.12
C GLU A 245 -17.91 -1.79 7.62
N GLU A 246 -17.91 -2.87 6.84
CA GLU A 246 -17.86 -2.77 5.38
C GLU A 246 -19.12 -2.10 4.82
N ALA A 247 -20.31 -2.46 5.32
CA ALA A 247 -21.57 -1.84 4.92
C ALA A 247 -21.59 -0.34 5.26
N VAL A 248 -21.13 0.04 6.46
CA VAL A 248 -21.00 1.46 6.85
C VAL A 248 -20.04 2.20 5.92
N ARG A 249 -18.89 1.62 5.57
CA ARG A 249 -17.94 2.26 4.66
C ARG A 249 -18.51 2.43 3.25
N LYS A 250 -19.22 1.42 2.76
CA LYS A 250 -19.94 1.49 1.49
C LYS A 250 -20.97 2.63 1.50
N LEU A 251 -21.80 2.73 2.53
CA LEU A 251 -22.80 3.80 2.65
C LEU A 251 -22.16 5.20 2.71
N ASN A 252 -21.06 5.36 3.45
CA ASN A 252 -20.31 6.61 3.50
C ASN A 252 -19.76 6.99 2.12
N TRP A 253 -19.24 6.02 1.39
CA TRP A 253 -18.75 6.20 0.02
C TRP A 253 -19.89 6.56 -0.95
N GLU A 254 -21.02 5.86 -0.91
CA GLU A 254 -22.20 6.20 -1.73
C GLU A 254 -22.72 7.61 -1.43
N THR A 255 -22.75 8.00 -0.15
CA THR A 255 -23.15 9.34 0.28
C THR A 255 -22.22 10.42 -0.27
N SER A 256 -20.90 10.17 -0.30
CA SER A 256 -19.94 11.12 -0.85
C SER A 256 -20.09 11.28 -2.37
N LYS A 257 -20.35 10.18 -3.10
CA LYS A 257 -20.65 10.23 -4.54
C LYS A 257 -21.92 11.04 -4.81
N LEU A 258 -22.99 10.82 -4.04
CA LEU A 258 -24.25 11.55 -4.20
C LEU A 258 -24.10 13.05 -3.91
N ALA A 259 -23.28 13.42 -2.91
CA ALA A 259 -22.98 14.82 -2.64
C ALA A 259 -22.22 15.48 -3.80
N ALA A 260 -21.24 14.78 -4.40
CA ALA A 260 -20.50 15.27 -5.57
C ALA A 260 -21.43 15.45 -6.80
N ASP A 261 -22.34 14.51 -7.03
CA ASP A 261 -23.33 14.61 -8.11
C ASP A 261 -24.27 15.79 -7.92
N LYS A 262 -24.80 15.98 -6.70
CA LYS A 262 -25.63 17.14 -6.37
C LYS A 262 -24.88 18.46 -6.62
N HIS A 263 -23.60 18.52 -6.25
CA HIS A 263 -22.77 19.70 -6.48
C HIS A 263 -22.57 19.97 -7.98
N ARG A 264 -22.29 18.93 -8.77
CA ARG A 264 -22.15 19.01 -10.23
C ARG A 264 -23.43 19.49 -10.91
N GLU A 265 -24.59 18.98 -10.50
CA GLU A 265 -25.89 19.44 -11.02
C GLU A 265 -26.16 20.90 -10.66
N GLN A 266 -25.83 21.32 -9.44
CA GLN A 266 -25.97 22.71 -9.02
C GLN A 266 -25.12 23.66 -9.88
N GLN A 267 -23.85 23.31 -10.16
CA GLN A 267 -22.99 24.11 -11.05
C GLN A 267 -23.58 24.25 -12.46
N LEU A 268 -24.19 23.18 -13.01
CA LEU A 268 -24.84 23.22 -14.32
C LEU A 268 -26.09 24.11 -14.32
N LEU A 269 -26.88 24.07 -13.24
CA LEU A 269 -28.04 24.95 -13.07
C LEU A 269 -27.62 26.41 -13.01
N ASP A 270 -26.58 26.73 -12.25
CA ASP A 270 -26.07 28.09 -12.10
C ASP A 270 -25.49 28.61 -13.42
N TYR A 271 -24.76 27.77 -14.16
CA TYR A 271 -24.27 28.10 -15.49
C TYR A 271 -25.41 28.39 -16.48
N ARG A 272 -26.49 27.61 -16.46
CA ARG A 272 -27.67 27.88 -17.30
C ARG A 272 -28.34 29.19 -16.92
N LYS A 273 -28.53 29.46 -15.62
CA LYS A 273 -29.12 30.73 -15.14
C LYS A 273 -28.28 31.94 -15.57
N GLY A 274 -26.95 31.83 -15.48
CA GLY A 274 -26.03 32.88 -15.91
C GLY A 274 -26.00 33.14 -17.42
N LYS A 275 -26.49 32.21 -18.25
CA LYS A 275 -26.66 32.38 -19.70
C LYS A 275 -28.01 32.95 -20.13
N LEU A 276 -28.98 33.03 -19.22
CA LEU A 276 -30.31 33.62 -19.48
C LEU A 276 -30.35 35.14 -19.21
N HIS A 277 -29.21 35.75 -18.89
CA HIS A 277 -29.01 37.19 -18.74
C HIS A 277 -27.96 37.68 -19.74
#